data_AF-A0A7S4V0F3-F1
#
_entry.id   AF-A0A7S4V0F3-F1
#
_cell.length_a   1.000
_cell.length_b   1.000
_cell.length_c   1.000
_cell.angle_alpha   90.00
_cell.angle_beta   90.00
_cell.angle_gamma   90.00
#
_symmetry.space_group_name_H-M   'P 1'
#
loop_
_entity.id
_entity.type
_entity.pdbx_description
1 polymer ?
#
loop_
_entity_poly.entity_id
_entity_poly.type
_entity_poly.pdbx_seq_one_letter_code
_entity_poly.pdbx_strand_id
1 'polypeptide(L)'
;ANIVNTPAPGTLLFYIIKRRWDIFVNAVDADDERLASLDPALSILNESQRIAVATVSVPGAFEFGIFCVQGPPGTGKTITLCHMVAQESKRNGKVALVLAPSNAAVANIALRLVLDNHFSPNNVCVFGEGCHESVYHLSPHHRHKRYQTFRKLYGAPKGKSRQEKEKYRGDIAEWLGLSRRSTLHEIKKRCPNVGDDRKGQDTLTEIIASSSVVCATLNCAGSRLLRRSLAKGVDTIFIDEAA
;
A
#
# COMPACT_ATOMS: atom_id res chain seq x y z
N ALA A 1 12.78 13.71 -12.49
CA ALA A 1 13.54 12.52 -12.07
C ALA A 1 14.45 12.15 -13.24
N ASN A 2 15.76 12.34 -13.10
CA ASN A 2 16.69 11.83 -14.11
C ASN A 2 16.66 10.32 -13.95
N ILE A 3 16.14 9.62 -14.95
CA ILE A 3 16.15 8.17 -15.00
C ILE A 3 17.59 7.81 -15.39
N VAL A 4 18.38 7.46 -14.39
CA VAL A 4 19.82 7.34 -14.57
C VAL A 4 20.12 5.98 -15.22
N ASN A 5 20.25 5.98 -16.55
CA ASN A 5 20.81 4.87 -17.31
C ASN A 5 22.34 4.72 -17.06
N THR A 6 22.98 5.55 -16.24
CA THR A 6 24.41 5.41 -15.89
C THR A 6 24.70 5.91 -14.48
N PRO A 7 24.73 5.04 -13.45
CA PRO A 7 25.07 5.44 -12.09
C PRO A 7 26.44 6.12 -12.03
N ALA A 8 26.64 7.01 -11.06
CA ALA A 8 27.91 7.71 -10.89
C ALA A 8 29.09 6.72 -10.77
N PRO A 9 30.18 6.90 -11.54
CA PRO A 9 31.35 6.03 -11.47
C PRO A 9 31.86 5.86 -10.04
N GLY A 10 32.21 4.62 -9.67
CA GLY A 10 32.75 4.30 -8.34
C GLY A 10 31.72 4.03 -7.24
N THR A 11 30.42 4.23 -7.50
CA THR A 11 29.36 3.82 -6.57
C THR A 11 29.17 2.30 -6.55
N LEU A 12 28.64 1.73 -5.46
CA LEU A 12 28.28 0.31 -5.41
C LEU A 12 27.29 -0.07 -6.53
N LEU A 13 26.31 0.81 -6.79
CA LEU A 13 25.36 0.62 -7.88
C LEU A 13 26.06 0.58 -9.25
N PHE A 14 27.07 1.42 -9.48
CA PHE A 14 27.90 1.36 -10.69
C PHE A 14 28.64 0.03 -10.85
N TYR A 15 29.20 -0.51 -9.77
CA TYR A 15 29.87 -1.82 -9.84
C TYR A 15 28.89 -2.98 -10.06
N ILE A 16 27.69 -2.93 -9.49
CA ILE A 16 26.64 -3.93 -9.69
C ILE A 16 26.16 -3.90 -11.15
N ILE A 17 25.81 -2.71 -11.63
CA ILE A 17 25.31 -2.48 -12.98
C ILE A 17 26.33 -2.90 -14.04
N LYS A 18 27.63 -2.62 -13.83
CA LYS A 18 28.69 -3.10 -14.75
C LYS A 18 28.77 -4.62 -14.87
N ARG A 19 28.39 -5.36 -13.84
CA ARG A 19 28.46 -6.84 -13.82
C ARG A 19 27.18 -7.51 -14.27
N ARG A 20 26.03 -6.88 -14.04
CA ARG A 20 24.69 -7.40 -14.31
C ARG A 20 23.79 -6.29 -14.84
N TRP A 21 24.11 -5.76 -16.02
CA TRP A 21 23.28 -4.76 -16.68
C TRP A 21 21.91 -5.34 -17.09
N ASP A 22 21.89 -6.64 -17.39
CA ASP A 22 20.74 -7.41 -17.85
C ASP A 22 19.53 -7.41 -16.89
N ILE A 23 19.76 -7.19 -15.59
CA ILE A 23 18.68 -7.21 -14.59
C ILE A 23 17.99 -5.85 -14.43
N PHE A 24 18.57 -4.77 -14.96
CA PHE A 24 18.01 -3.43 -14.82
C PHE A 24 17.11 -3.11 -16.00
N VAL A 25 15.92 -2.60 -15.69
CA VAL A 25 14.94 -2.21 -16.70
C VAL A 25 15.16 -0.74 -17.06
N ASN A 26 15.30 -0.48 -18.36
CA ASN A 26 15.34 0.88 -18.88
C ASN A 26 13.94 1.49 -18.84
N ALA A 27 13.85 2.80 -18.66
CA ALA A 27 12.58 3.47 -18.83
C ALA A 27 12.11 3.40 -20.28
N VAL A 28 10.79 3.46 -20.44
CA VAL A 28 10.16 3.69 -21.74
C VAL A 28 10.57 5.05 -22.29
N ASP A 29 10.63 5.15 -23.61
CA ASP A 29 10.98 6.40 -24.29
C ASP A 29 9.86 7.45 -24.13
N ALA A 30 10.22 8.74 -24.19
CA ALA A 30 9.28 9.84 -23.96
C ALA A 30 8.23 9.98 -25.07
N ASP A 31 8.53 9.46 -26.26
CA ASP A 31 7.67 9.38 -27.44
C ASP A 31 6.92 8.05 -27.56
N ASP A 32 7.00 7.18 -26.55
CA ASP A 32 6.27 5.92 -26.54
C ASP A 32 4.76 6.17 -26.61
N GLU A 33 4.13 5.73 -27.70
CA GLU A 33 2.70 5.92 -27.97
C GLU A 33 1.81 5.37 -26.85
N ARG A 34 2.30 4.38 -26.09
CA ARG A 34 1.58 3.78 -24.95
C ARG A 34 1.43 4.78 -23.79
N LEU A 35 2.24 5.86 -23.74
CA LEU A 35 2.06 6.96 -22.79
C LEU A 35 0.71 7.66 -22.97
N ALA A 36 0.16 7.72 -24.19
CA ALA A 36 -1.15 8.31 -24.45
C ALA A 36 -2.30 7.45 -23.88
N SER A 37 -2.06 6.16 -23.64
CA SER A 37 -3.03 5.22 -23.07
C SER A 37 -3.04 5.21 -21.53
N LEU A 38 -2.16 5.98 -20.90
CA LEU A 38 -2.07 6.08 -19.45
C LEU A 38 -3.34 6.71 -18.84
N ASP A 39 -3.63 6.30 -17.61
CA ASP A 39 -4.73 6.83 -16.82
C ASP A 39 -4.75 8.37 -16.81
N PRO A 40 -5.86 9.03 -17.18
CA PRO A 40 -5.98 10.49 -17.16
C PRO A 40 -5.63 11.14 -15.82
N ALA A 41 -5.75 10.40 -14.71
CA ALA A 41 -5.31 10.85 -13.38
C ALA A 41 -3.80 11.15 -13.31
N LEU A 42 -3.00 10.71 -14.29
CA LEU A 42 -1.56 10.96 -14.38
C LEU A 42 -1.22 12.32 -15.01
N SER A 43 -2.22 13.08 -15.48
CA SER A 43 -2.03 14.44 -16.01
C SER A 43 -1.45 15.43 -14.98
N ILE A 44 -1.61 15.15 -13.68
CA ILE A 44 -1.00 15.92 -12.58
C ILE A 44 0.52 15.75 -12.49
N LEU A 45 1.07 14.67 -13.06
CA LEU A 45 2.49 14.34 -12.99
C LEU A 45 3.27 15.04 -14.10
N ASN A 46 4.51 15.45 -13.80
CA ASN A 46 5.42 15.92 -14.85
C ASN A 46 5.90 14.75 -15.73
N GLU A 47 6.48 15.08 -16.88
CA GLU A 47 6.93 14.11 -17.88
C GLU A 47 7.79 12.98 -17.29
N SER A 48 8.84 13.32 -16.53
CA SER A 48 9.73 12.31 -15.94
C SER A 48 9.02 11.37 -14.96
N GLN A 49 7.99 11.85 -14.26
CA GLN A 49 7.19 11.05 -13.35
C GLN A 49 6.21 10.16 -14.13
N ARG A 50 5.61 10.66 -15.22
CA ARG A 50 4.76 9.86 -16.11
C ARG A 50 5.55 8.73 -16.77
N ILE A 51 6.77 9.00 -17.24
CA ILE A 51 7.66 7.97 -17.79
C ILE A 51 7.97 6.89 -16.74
N ALA A 52 8.28 7.29 -15.50
CA ALA A 52 8.52 6.34 -14.41
C ALA A 52 7.28 5.46 -14.11
N VAL A 53 6.09 6.05 -14.11
CA VAL A 53 4.83 5.29 -13.94
C VAL A 53 4.60 4.35 -15.11
N ALA A 54 4.76 4.84 -16.34
CA ALA A 54 4.55 4.06 -17.56
C ALA A 54 5.50 2.89 -17.69
N THR A 55 6.77 3.06 -17.28
CA THR A 55 7.76 1.99 -17.32
C THR A 55 7.26 0.75 -16.57
N VAL A 56 6.60 0.94 -15.42
CA VAL A 56 6.07 -0.17 -14.62
C VAL A 56 4.71 -0.64 -15.13
N SER A 57 3.85 0.27 -15.58
CA SER A 57 2.46 -0.07 -15.91
C SER A 57 2.23 -0.58 -17.33
N VAL A 58 3.07 -0.20 -18.29
CA VAL A 58 2.86 -0.53 -19.70
C VAL A 58 3.20 -2.00 -19.98
N PRO A 59 2.34 -2.75 -20.70
CA PRO A 59 2.63 -4.13 -21.09
C PRO A 59 3.96 -4.29 -21.83
N GLY A 60 4.78 -5.26 -21.40
CA GLY A 60 6.09 -5.56 -21.96
C GLY A 60 7.23 -4.62 -21.55
N ALA A 61 6.97 -3.52 -20.84
CA ALA A 61 8.02 -2.59 -20.39
C ALA A 61 8.74 -3.09 -19.13
N PHE A 62 7.99 -3.58 -18.15
CA PHE A 62 8.50 -4.14 -16.90
C PHE A 62 7.86 -5.52 -16.65
N GLU A 63 8.62 -6.58 -16.94
CA GLU A 63 8.21 -7.98 -16.71
C GLU A 63 9.06 -8.68 -15.64
N PHE A 64 10.38 -8.47 -15.71
CA PHE A 64 11.34 -8.98 -14.74
C PHE A 64 12.52 -8.01 -14.63
N GLY A 65 13.01 -7.79 -13.42
CA GLY A 65 14.21 -7.00 -13.16
C GLY A 65 14.00 -5.92 -12.10
N ILE A 66 14.90 -4.94 -12.12
CA ILE A 66 14.96 -3.83 -11.17
C ILE A 66 14.81 -2.52 -11.94
N PHE A 67 13.82 -1.73 -11.58
CA PHE A 67 13.67 -0.36 -12.07
C PHE A 67 14.02 0.64 -10.97
N CYS A 68 14.98 1.52 -11.23
CA CYS A 68 15.46 2.50 -10.26
C CYS A 68 14.96 3.90 -10.61
N VAL A 69 14.19 4.50 -9.69
CA VAL A 69 13.75 5.90 -9.80
C VAL A 69 14.59 6.78 -8.89
N GLN A 70 15.33 7.72 -9.48
CA GLN A 70 16.15 8.67 -8.74
C GLN A 70 15.65 10.11 -8.92
N GLY A 71 15.70 10.88 -7.84
CA GLY A 71 15.36 12.31 -7.87
C GLY A 71 15.86 13.04 -6.63
N PRO A 72 16.30 14.30 -6.76
CA PRO A 72 16.62 15.17 -5.62
C PRO A 72 15.49 15.25 -4.57
N PRO A 73 15.78 15.74 -3.35
CA PRO A 73 14.74 16.05 -2.36
C PRO A 73 13.65 16.94 -2.96
N GLY A 74 12.38 16.70 -2.58
CA GLY A 74 11.25 17.50 -3.07
C GLY A 74 10.73 17.17 -4.48
N THR A 75 11.35 16.24 -5.22
CA THR A 75 10.95 15.91 -6.61
C THR A 75 9.72 14.98 -6.74
N GLY A 76 9.00 14.77 -5.64
CA GLY A 76 7.76 13.98 -5.66
C GLY A 76 7.95 12.47 -5.81
N LYS A 77 9.12 11.90 -5.46
CA LYS A 77 9.38 10.44 -5.56
C LYS A 77 8.27 9.59 -4.93
N THR A 78 7.85 9.91 -3.71
CA THR A 78 6.76 9.20 -3.03
C THR A 78 5.41 9.36 -3.74
N ILE A 79 5.15 10.53 -4.36
CA ILE A 79 3.96 10.71 -5.22
C ILE A 79 4.04 9.76 -6.40
N THR A 80 5.16 9.78 -7.12
CA THR A 80 5.40 8.92 -8.28
C THR A 80 5.27 7.44 -7.92
N LEU A 81 5.82 7.01 -6.78
CA LEU A 81 5.68 5.64 -6.27
C LEU A 81 4.22 5.26 -6.03
N CYS A 82 3.40 6.14 -5.43
CA CYS A 82 1.98 5.87 -5.21
C CYS A 82 1.23 5.66 -6.54
N HIS A 83 1.53 6.47 -7.55
CA HIS A 83 0.98 6.29 -8.89
C HIS A 83 1.47 5.00 -9.57
N MET A 84 2.75 4.64 -9.41
CA MET A 84 3.29 3.36 -9.91
C MET A 84 2.55 2.17 -9.29
N VAL A 85 2.40 2.16 -7.96
CA VAL A 85 1.64 1.13 -7.22
C VAL A 85 0.20 1.06 -7.73
N ALA A 86 -0.46 2.20 -7.88
CA ALA A 86 -1.85 2.27 -8.35
C ALA A 86 -2.04 1.67 -9.74
N GLN A 87 -1.18 2.03 -10.70
CA GLN A 87 -1.27 1.50 -12.06
C GLN A 87 -0.92 0.02 -12.13
N GLU A 88 0.11 -0.40 -11.39
CA GLU A 88 0.56 -1.79 -11.37
C GLU A 88 -0.50 -2.72 -10.77
N SER A 89 -1.11 -2.33 -9.64
CA SER A 89 -2.18 -3.12 -9.02
C SER A 89 -3.43 -3.22 -9.91
N LYS A 90 -3.75 -2.18 -10.70
CA LYS A 90 -4.88 -2.22 -11.66
C LYS A 90 -4.64 -3.23 -12.78
N ARG A 91 -3.40 -3.36 -13.26
CA ARG A 91 -3.03 -4.26 -14.37
C ARG A 91 -3.03 -5.73 -13.94
N ASN A 92 -2.36 -6.04 -12.84
CA ASN A 92 -2.05 -7.43 -12.48
C ASN A 92 -3.06 -8.04 -11.50
N GLY A 93 -3.96 -7.24 -10.91
CA GLY A 93 -5.02 -7.69 -10.01
C GLY A 93 -4.51 -8.37 -8.73
N LYS A 94 -3.22 -8.23 -8.44
CA LYS A 94 -2.48 -8.94 -7.40
C LYS A 94 -1.83 -7.96 -6.43
N VAL A 95 -1.32 -8.52 -5.33
CA VAL A 95 -0.84 -7.76 -4.18
C VAL A 95 0.49 -7.08 -4.49
N ALA A 96 0.55 -5.76 -4.32
CA ALA A 96 1.80 -5.01 -4.30
C ALA A 96 2.35 -4.94 -2.87
N LEU A 97 3.65 -5.23 -2.68
CA LEU A 97 4.33 -5.02 -1.40
C LEU A 97 5.11 -3.71 -1.46
N VAL A 98 4.77 -2.77 -0.58
CA VAL A 98 5.40 -1.46 -0.50
C VAL A 98 6.20 -1.35 0.78
N LEU A 99 7.49 -1.08 0.65
CA LEU A 99 8.44 -1.05 1.75
C LEU A 99 9.03 0.34 1.92
N ALA A 100 9.28 0.73 3.16
CA ALA A 100 10.00 1.96 3.50
C ALA A 100 10.84 1.75 4.77
N PRO A 101 11.84 2.59 5.05
CA PRO A 101 12.76 2.38 6.17
C PRO A 101 12.13 2.67 7.54
N SER A 102 11.08 3.49 7.60
CA SER A 102 10.46 3.92 8.87
C SER A 102 8.94 3.79 8.87
N ASN A 103 8.35 3.64 10.07
CA ASN A 103 6.89 3.62 10.26
C ASN A 103 6.22 4.93 9.79
N ALA A 104 6.93 6.06 9.89
CA ALA A 104 6.44 7.35 9.40
C ALA A 104 6.37 7.38 7.86
N ALA A 105 7.41 6.89 7.17
CA ALA A 105 7.42 6.79 5.72
C ALA A 105 6.32 5.82 5.22
N VAL A 106 6.17 4.66 5.87
CA VAL A 106 5.08 3.71 5.60
C VAL A 106 3.71 4.37 5.75
N ALA A 107 3.50 5.15 6.81
CA ALA A 107 2.23 5.85 7.04
C ALA A 107 1.96 6.92 5.97
N ASN A 108 2.97 7.70 5.58
CA ASN A 108 2.85 8.71 4.52
C ASN A 108 2.43 8.06 3.18
N ILE A 109 3.05 6.95 2.81
CA ILE A 109 2.70 6.22 1.59
C ILE A 109 1.26 5.67 1.68
N ALA A 110 0.93 4.97 2.77
CA ALA A 110 -0.39 4.36 2.94
C ALA A 110 -1.52 5.40 2.95
N LEU A 111 -1.29 6.57 3.56
CA LEU A 111 -2.26 7.67 3.55
C LEU A 111 -2.45 8.24 2.15
N ARG A 112 -1.38 8.45 1.36
CA ARG A 112 -1.51 8.94 -0.03
C ARG A 112 -2.29 7.96 -0.90
N LEU A 113 -2.00 6.66 -0.80
CA LEU A 113 -2.74 5.61 -1.52
C LEU A 113 -4.25 5.67 -1.24
N VAL A 114 -4.65 6.09 -0.05
CA VAL A 114 -6.06 6.19 0.35
C VAL A 114 -6.67 7.56 0.05
N LEU A 115 -6.02 8.65 0.48
CA LEU A 115 -6.54 10.01 0.42
C LEU A 115 -6.56 10.56 -1.01
N ASP A 116 -5.60 10.14 -1.84
CA ASP A 116 -5.56 10.51 -3.27
C ASP A 116 -6.48 9.60 -4.11
N ASN A 117 -7.30 8.77 -3.45
CA ASN A 117 -8.29 7.86 -4.06
C ASN A 117 -7.70 6.80 -5.00
N HIS A 118 -6.43 6.42 -4.83
CA HIS A 118 -5.86 5.30 -5.57
C HIS A 118 -6.50 3.96 -5.15
N PHE A 119 -6.77 3.80 -3.85
CA PHE A 119 -7.35 2.59 -3.27
C PHE A 119 -8.40 2.90 -2.21
N SER A 120 -9.43 2.06 -2.14
CA SER A 120 -10.27 2.04 -0.94
C SER A 120 -9.45 1.55 0.25
N PRO A 121 -9.64 2.10 1.47
CA PRO A 121 -8.98 1.63 2.69
C PRO A 121 -9.03 0.13 2.99
N ASN A 122 -9.97 -0.62 2.41
CA ASN A 122 -10.02 -2.09 2.57
C ASN A 122 -8.96 -2.81 1.75
N ASN A 123 -8.44 -2.16 0.71
CA ASN A 123 -7.46 -2.71 -0.21
C ASN A 123 -6.03 -2.34 0.20
N VAL A 124 -5.84 -1.53 1.25
CA VAL A 124 -4.54 -1.12 1.77
C VAL A 124 -4.37 -1.66 3.18
N CYS A 125 -3.30 -2.41 3.41
CA CYS A 125 -2.94 -2.95 4.71
C CYS A 125 -1.61 -2.35 5.17
N VAL A 126 -1.54 -1.81 6.39
CA VAL A 126 -0.28 -1.41 7.03
C VAL A 126 0.15 -2.49 8.01
N PHE A 127 1.22 -3.20 7.69
CA PHE A 127 1.76 -4.30 8.48
C PHE A 127 3.05 -3.90 9.21
N GLY A 128 3.07 -4.12 10.52
CA GLY A 128 4.24 -3.91 11.37
C GLY A 128 3.85 -3.49 12.78
N GLU A 129 4.80 -3.61 13.71
CA GLU A 129 4.65 -3.09 15.07
C GLU A 129 4.92 -1.58 15.10
N GLY A 130 4.20 -0.88 15.98
CA GLY A 130 4.39 0.56 16.18
C GLY A 130 4.03 1.42 14.97
N CYS A 131 3.12 0.97 14.10
CA CYS A 131 2.60 1.79 13.00
C CYS A 131 2.06 3.13 13.55
N HIS A 132 2.18 4.20 12.76
CA HIS A 132 1.69 5.51 13.18
C HIS A 132 0.17 5.51 13.43
N GLU A 133 -0.31 6.28 14.39
CA GLU A 133 -1.73 6.27 14.79
C GLU A 133 -2.69 6.64 13.66
N SER A 134 -2.24 7.51 12.75
CA SER A 134 -3.00 7.97 11.57
C SER A 134 -3.41 6.81 10.65
N VAL A 135 -2.70 5.68 10.70
CA VAL A 135 -2.97 4.50 9.85
C VAL A 135 -3.44 3.29 10.65
N TYR A 136 -3.85 3.45 11.92
CA TYR A 136 -4.43 2.35 12.70
C TYR A 136 -5.64 1.71 12.01
N HIS A 137 -6.43 2.48 11.27
CA HIS A 137 -7.58 1.97 10.52
C HIS A 137 -7.19 1.08 9.34
N LEU A 138 -5.92 1.10 8.91
CA LEU A 138 -5.34 0.24 7.88
C LEU A 138 -4.55 -0.94 8.46
N SER A 139 -4.24 -0.92 9.77
CA SER A 139 -3.48 -1.99 10.41
C SER A 139 -4.37 -3.18 10.77
N PRO A 140 -4.04 -4.42 10.38
CA PRO A 140 -4.80 -5.62 10.75
C PRO A 140 -5.02 -5.78 12.26
N HIS A 141 -3.97 -5.54 13.07
CA HIS A 141 -4.04 -5.68 14.53
C HIS A 141 -5.05 -4.71 15.17
N HIS A 142 -4.92 -3.41 14.85
CA HIS A 142 -5.82 -2.37 15.33
C HIS A 142 -7.26 -2.55 14.84
N ARG A 143 -7.46 -2.94 13.57
CA ARG A 143 -8.80 -3.26 13.02
C ARG A 143 -9.44 -4.42 13.79
N HIS A 144 -8.71 -5.50 14.02
CA HIS A 144 -9.18 -6.65 14.78
C HIS A 144 -9.59 -6.24 16.20
N LYS A 145 -8.71 -5.56 16.94
CA LYS A 145 -8.97 -5.10 18.32
C LYS A 145 -10.20 -4.18 18.41
N ARG A 146 -10.32 -3.23 17.49
CA ARG A 146 -11.44 -2.28 17.49
C ARG A 146 -12.76 -2.95 17.11
N TYR A 147 -12.75 -3.85 16.14
CA TYR A 147 -13.95 -4.60 15.75
C TYR A 147 -14.38 -5.64 16.80
N GLN A 148 -13.45 -6.27 17.53
CA GLN A 148 -13.82 -7.10 18.68
C GLN A 148 -14.60 -6.32 19.73
N THR A 149 -14.18 -5.08 20.02
CA THR A 149 -14.90 -4.19 20.94
C THR A 149 -16.30 -3.86 20.41
N PHE A 150 -16.42 -3.52 19.12
CA PHE A 150 -17.71 -3.33 18.45
C PHE A 150 -18.62 -4.55 18.62
N ARG A 151 -18.10 -5.74 18.33
CA ARG A 151 -18.87 -6.98 18.40
C ARG A 151 -19.36 -7.29 19.82
N LYS A 152 -18.52 -7.08 20.85
CA LYS A 152 -18.92 -7.24 22.26
C LYS A 152 -20.05 -6.27 22.64
N LEU A 153 -19.99 -5.02 22.18
CA LEU A 153 -21.00 -3.99 22.49
C LEU A 153 -22.35 -4.24 21.81
N TYR A 154 -22.34 -4.74 20.58
CA TYR A 154 -23.56 -4.96 19.78
C TYR A 154 -24.08 -6.40 19.82
N GLY A 155 -23.28 -7.36 20.30
CA GLY A 155 -23.67 -8.77 20.45
C GLY A 155 -24.14 -9.16 21.85
N ALA A 156 -23.87 -8.36 22.88
CA ALA A 156 -24.33 -8.64 24.24
C ALA A 156 -25.72 -8.03 24.53
N PRO A 157 -26.68 -8.80 25.08
CA PRO A 157 -28.04 -8.32 25.37
C PRO A 157 -28.11 -7.34 26.55
N LYS A 158 -27.15 -7.36 27.48
CA LYS A 158 -27.04 -6.42 28.61
C LYS A 158 -25.64 -5.79 28.62
N GLY A 159 -25.55 -4.47 28.81
CA GLY A 159 -24.24 -3.81 28.90
C GLY A 159 -24.30 -2.29 28.97
N LYS A 160 -24.57 -1.64 27.83
CA LYS A 160 -24.47 -0.17 27.70
C LYS A 160 -25.77 0.48 27.27
N SER A 161 -25.95 1.74 27.68
CA SER A 161 -27.07 2.59 27.28
C SER A 161 -27.13 2.78 25.76
N ARG A 162 -28.31 3.12 25.24
CA ARG A 162 -28.51 3.39 23.80
C ARG A 162 -27.59 4.53 23.32
N GLN A 163 -27.44 5.58 24.11
CA GLN A 163 -26.60 6.73 23.79
C GLN A 163 -25.11 6.34 23.67
N GLU A 164 -24.60 5.51 24.58
CA GLU A 164 -23.22 5.02 24.50
C GLU A 164 -22.97 4.15 23.27
N LYS A 165 -23.96 3.32 22.90
CA LYS A 165 -23.88 2.52 21.66
C LYS A 165 -23.84 3.44 20.44
N GLU A 166 -24.76 4.39 20.34
CA GLU A 166 -24.81 5.35 19.22
C GLU A 166 -23.53 6.19 19.11
N LYS A 167 -22.98 6.66 20.23
CA LYS A 167 -21.68 7.35 20.26
C LYS A 167 -20.57 6.45 19.72
N TYR A 168 -20.44 5.23 20.24
CA TYR A 168 -19.44 4.29 19.78
C TYR A 168 -19.61 3.93 18.28
N ARG A 169 -20.85 3.83 17.80
CA ARG A 169 -21.16 3.64 16.36
C ARG A 169 -20.55 4.75 15.52
N GLY A 170 -20.76 6.00 15.93
CA GLY A 170 -20.21 7.16 15.25
C GLY A 170 -18.68 7.15 15.25
N ASP A 171 -18.08 6.86 16.41
CA ASP A 171 -16.62 6.89 16.59
C ASP A 171 -15.90 5.75 15.84
N ILE A 172 -16.52 4.58 15.67
CA ILE A 172 -15.95 3.52 14.82
C ILE A 172 -16.19 3.80 13.34
N ALA A 173 -17.33 4.38 12.97
CA ALA A 173 -17.61 4.73 11.57
C ALA A 173 -16.60 5.77 11.07
N GLU A 174 -16.40 6.86 11.82
CA GLU A 174 -15.43 7.91 11.51
C GLU A 174 -14.00 7.34 11.42
N TRP A 175 -13.63 6.48 12.38
CA TRP A 175 -12.32 5.81 12.36
C TRP A 175 -12.09 4.94 11.12
N LEU A 176 -13.15 4.39 10.52
CA LEU A 176 -13.09 3.60 9.28
C LEU A 176 -13.23 4.46 8.01
N GLY A 177 -13.25 5.80 8.15
CA GLY A 177 -13.47 6.74 7.05
C GLY A 177 -14.91 6.77 6.54
N LEU A 178 -15.89 6.42 7.39
CA LEU A 178 -17.32 6.46 7.07
C LEU A 178 -18.00 7.65 7.77
N SER A 179 -19.21 8.00 7.33
CA SER A 179 -20.04 9.00 8.02
C SER A 179 -20.41 8.52 9.43
N ARG A 180 -20.43 9.42 10.42
CA ARG A 180 -20.87 9.07 11.80
C ARG A 180 -22.29 8.52 11.86
N ARG A 181 -23.12 8.80 10.84
CA ARG A 181 -24.49 8.28 10.71
C ARG A 181 -24.56 6.90 10.06
N SER A 182 -23.43 6.31 9.69
CA SER A 182 -23.37 5.02 9.01
C SER A 182 -24.02 3.90 9.80
N THR A 183 -24.64 3.00 9.05
CA THR A 183 -25.39 1.87 9.60
C THR A 183 -24.44 0.79 10.14
N LEU A 184 -24.97 -0.09 11.01
CA LEU A 184 -24.20 -1.24 11.47
C LEU A 184 -23.79 -2.16 10.31
N HIS A 185 -24.60 -2.22 9.25
CA HIS A 185 -24.30 -2.99 8.05
C HIS A 185 -23.09 -2.42 7.30
N GLU A 186 -23.03 -1.10 7.11
CA GLU A 186 -21.89 -0.43 6.46
C GLU A 186 -20.59 -0.62 7.26
N ILE A 187 -20.65 -0.49 8.58
CA ILE A 187 -19.50 -0.72 9.47
C ILE A 187 -19.01 -2.17 9.35
N LYS A 188 -19.93 -3.15 9.35
CA LYS A 188 -19.58 -4.57 9.16
C LYS A 188 -18.97 -4.82 7.78
N LYS A 189 -19.50 -4.21 6.72
CA LYS A 189 -18.94 -4.31 5.35
C LYS A 189 -17.54 -3.71 5.25
N ARG A 190 -17.20 -2.77 6.13
CA ARG A 190 -15.88 -2.11 6.20
C ARG A 190 -14.86 -2.87 7.07
N CYS A 191 -15.32 -3.85 7.83
CA CYS A 191 -14.49 -4.85 8.50
C CYS A 191 -14.90 -6.26 8.07
N PRO A 192 -14.93 -6.57 6.76
CA PRO A 192 -15.10 -7.95 6.35
C PRO A 192 -13.90 -8.72 6.91
N ASN A 193 -14.09 -10.00 7.23
CA ASN A 193 -13.00 -10.90 7.61
C ASN A 193 -12.53 -10.81 9.08
N VAL A 194 -13.08 -9.91 9.90
CA VAL A 194 -12.90 -10.01 11.36
C VAL A 194 -13.90 -11.02 11.93
N GLY A 195 -13.62 -12.30 11.67
CA GLY A 195 -14.46 -13.44 12.05
C GLY A 195 -14.48 -13.75 13.55
N ASP A 196 -15.17 -14.84 13.91
CA ASP A 196 -15.30 -15.34 15.29
C ASP A 196 -14.09 -16.15 15.79
N ASP A 197 -12.90 -15.70 15.41
CA ASP A 197 -11.71 -16.48 15.67
C ASP A 197 -11.20 -16.26 17.11
N ARG A 198 -11.20 -17.36 17.89
CA ARG A 198 -10.59 -17.42 19.23
C ARG A 198 -9.05 -17.24 19.18
N LYS A 199 -8.42 -17.34 18.00
CA LYS A 199 -6.95 -17.30 17.84
C LYS A 199 -6.41 -16.06 17.12
N GLY A 200 -7.23 -15.20 16.52
CA GLY A 200 -6.86 -13.89 15.93
C GLY A 200 -5.88 -13.92 14.74
N GLN A 201 -5.01 -14.92 14.63
CA GLN A 201 -3.99 -15.05 13.59
C GLN A 201 -4.58 -15.32 12.21
N ASP A 202 -5.69 -16.05 12.13
CA ASP A 202 -6.30 -16.35 10.83
C ASP A 202 -6.98 -15.10 10.26
N THR A 203 -7.61 -14.27 11.12
CA THR A 203 -8.13 -12.95 10.75
C THR A 203 -7.02 -12.01 10.23
N LEU A 204 -5.87 -11.94 10.90
CA LEU A 204 -4.77 -11.06 10.44
C LEU A 204 -4.26 -11.51 9.08
N THR A 205 -4.10 -12.82 8.90
CA THR A 205 -3.67 -13.43 7.63
C THR A 205 -4.66 -13.10 6.52
N GLU A 206 -5.97 -13.18 6.79
CA GLU A 206 -7.02 -12.89 5.83
C GLU A 206 -7.08 -11.41 5.42
N ILE A 207 -6.90 -10.47 6.37
CA ILE A 207 -6.84 -9.03 6.06
C ILE A 207 -5.63 -8.73 5.15
N ILE A 208 -4.46 -9.30 5.46
CA ILE A 208 -3.26 -9.10 4.64
C ILE A 208 -3.47 -9.71 3.25
N ALA A 209 -3.96 -10.95 3.17
CA ALA A 209 -4.13 -11.68 1.91
C ALA A 209 -5.23 -11.09 0.99
N SER A 210 -6.22 -10.39 1.56
CA SER A 210 -7.29 -9.74 0.80
C SER A 210 -6.96 -8.31 0.36
N SER A 211 -5.84 -7.75 0.84
CA SER A 211 -5.43 -6.38 0.48
C SER A 211 -4.74 -6.36 -0.89
N SER A 212 -5.06 -5.39 -1.73
CA SER A 212 -4.36 -5.15 -3.01
C SER A 212 -2.97 -4.56 -2.80
N VAL A 213 -2.75 -3.85 -1.70
CA VAL A 213 -1.46 -3.27 -1.34
C VAL A 213 -1.17 -3.54 0.12
N VAL A 214 0.04 -4.05 0.39
CA VAL A 214 0.55 -4.21 1.75
C VAL A 214 1.75 -3.31 1.94
N CYS A 215 1.64 -2.34 2.84
CA CYS A 215 2.72 -1.45 3.23
C CYS A 215 3.37 -1.95 4.51
N ALA A 216 4.70 -2.06 4.55
CA ALA A 216 5.45 -2.49 5.73
C ALA A 216 6.82 -1.82 5.82
N THR A 217 7.45 -1.86 6.98
CA THR A 217 8.87 -1.50 7.06
C THR A 217 9.75 -2.61 6.50
N LEU A 218 10.96 -2.28 6.06
CA LEU A 218 11.95 -3.26 5.59
C LEU A 218 12.18 -4.39 6.62
N ASN A 219 12.25 -4.06 7.91
CA ASN A 219 12.40 -5.04 8.99
C ASN A 219 11.21 -6.01 9.09
N CYS A 220 9.99 -5.53 8.82
CA CYS A 220 8.79 -6.36 8.89
C CYS A 220 8.60 -7.27 7.67
N ALA A 221 9.27 -6.97 6.55
CA ALA A 221 9.16 -7.74 5.31
C ALA A 221 9.51 -9.23 5.48
N GLY A 222 10.43 -9.55 6.40
CA GLY A 222 10.85 -10.93 6.70
C GLY A 222 9.94 -11.71 7.67
N SER A 223 8.89 -11.08 8.21
CA SER A 223 8.02 -11.67 9.22
C SER A 223 7.38 -12.98 8.75
N ARG A 224 7.31 -13.98 9.64
CA ARG A 224 6.64 -15.26 9.36
C ARG A 224 5.16 -15.06 9.02
N LEU A 225 4.50 -14.11 9.66
CA LEU A 225 3.08 -13.81 9.41
C LEU A 225 2.89 -13.22 8.00
N LEU A 226 3.73 -12.25 7.61
CA LEU A 226 3.66 -11.64 6.29
C LEU A 226 3.95 -12.67 5.20
N ARG A 227 5.01 -13.48 5.35
CA ARG A 227 5.33 -14.57 4.42
C ARG A 227 4.21 -15.60 4.29
N ARG A 228 3.58 -16.00 5.40
CA ARG A 228 2.42 -16.91 5.38
C ARG A 228 1.22 -16.28 4.67
N SER A 229 0.97 -14.99 4.91
CA SER A 229 -0.18 -14.26 4.35
C SER A 229 -0.03 -14.01 2.84
N LEU A 230 1.21 -13.77 2.38
CA LEU A 230 1.55 -13.53 0.99
C LEU A 230 2.08 -14.79 0.29
N ALA A 231 1.73 -15.99 0.77
CA ALA A 231 2.21 -17.25 0.22
C ALA A 231 1.79 -17.49 -1.24
N LYS A 232 0.75 -16.81 -1.72
CA LYS A 232 0.34 -16.80 -3.14
C LYS A 232 1.28 -16.00 -4.05
N GLY A 233 2.28 -15.33 -3.47
CA GLY A 233 3.23 -14.49 -4.17
C GLY A 233 2.86 -13.01 -4.13
N VAL A 234 3.86 -12.19 -4.46
CA VAL A 234 3.79 -10.75 -4.72
C VAL A 234 4.39 -10.57 -6.11
N ASP A 235 3.73 -9.84 -7.00
CA ASP A 235 4.32 -9.60 -8.33
C ASP A 235 5.42 -8.55 -8.28
N THR A 236 5.09 -7.42 -7.62
CA THR A 236 5.93 -6.23 -7.65
C THR A 236 6.17 -5.70 -6.25
N ILE A 237 7.45 -5.52 -5.92
CA ILE A 237 7.92 -4.95 -4.66
C ILE A 237 8.38 -3.52 -4.94
N PHE A 238 7.80 -2.56 -4.25
CA PHE A 238 8.21 -1.16 -4.27
C PHE A 238 8.97 -0.84 -3.00
N ILE A 239 10.11 -0.16 -3.11
CA ILE A 239 10.90 0.27 -1.95
C ILE A 239 11.10 1.79 -2.06
N ASP A 240 10.50 2.55 -1.14
CA ASP A 240 10.79 3.98 -0.99
C ASP A 240 12.05 4.18 -0.13
N GLU A 241 12.77 5.26 -0.38
CA GLU A 241 14.00 5.62 0.33
C GLU A 241 15.08 4.50 0.36
N ALA A 242 15.25 3.78 -0.75
CA ALA A 242 16.25 2.72 -0.90
C ALA A 242 17.71 3.20 -1.12
N ALA A 243 18.05 4.39 -0.59
CA ALA A 243 19.32 5.06 -0.83
C ALA A 243 20.43 4.65 0.17
#